data_AF-A0A6M8HU72-F1
#
_entry.id   AF-A0A6M8HU72-F1
#
_cell.length_a   1.000
_cell.length_b   1.000
_cell.length_c   1.000
_cell.angle_alpha   90.00
_cell.angle_beta   90.00
_cell.angle_gamma   90.00
#
_symmetry.space_group_name_H-M   'P 1'
#
loop_
_entity.id
_entity.type
_entity.pdbx_description
1 polymer ?
#
loop_
_entity_poly.entity_id
_entity_poly.type
_entity_poly.pdbx_seq_one_letter_code
_entity_poly.pdbx_strand_id
1 'polypeptide(L)'
;MKCLLPGRLGLMAGLVAIGLASAAAAPDDPVDNQADAPASATSAPPGRALWCGVTDPFSNRYFVSDVAMGSGSAMHVSAYGSRFSRAVGRRLNKVLPSRASICRSAPDEHTASAARSAAIRAARAAHDEIVVVGVF
;
A
#
# COMPACT_ATOMS: atom_id res chain seq x y z
N MET A 1 -23.77 46.38 15.32
CA MET A 1 -25.18 46.05 15.61
C MET A 1 -25.70 45.12 14.51
N LYS A 2 -26.52 44.14 14.92
CA LYS A 2 -27.38 43.23 14.12
C LYS A 2 -26.72 41.99 13.47
N CYS A 3 -26.95 40.87 14.15
CA CYS A 3 -27.04 39.49 13.64
C CYS A 3 -28.18 39.34 12.61
N LEU A 4 -28.15 38.29 11.78
CA LEU A 4 -29.32 37.44 11.45
C LEU A 4 -28.95 36.27 10.49
N LEU A 5 -29.13 35.03 10.97
CA LEU A 5 -29.51 33.85 10.17
C LEU A 5 -30.97 34.01 9.72
N PRO A 6 -31.47 33.42 8.60
CA PRO A 6 -31.84 31.98 8.59
C PRO A 6 -31.89 31.30 7.20
N GLY A 7 -32.18 29.99 7.16
CA GLY A 7 -32.66 29.32 5.93
C GLY A 7 -32.58 27.79 5.94
N ARG A 8 -33.58 27.12 6.53
CA ARG A 8 -33.80 25.67 6.41
C ARG A 8 -34.34 25.33 5.01
N LEU A 9 -33.65 24.46 4.28
CA LEU A 9 -34.15 23.82 3.06
C LEU A 9 -35.01 22.60 3.42
N GLY A 10 -36.22 22.56 2.89
CA GLY A 10 -37.01 21.34 2.74
C GLY A 10 -37.46 21.20 1.28
N LEU A 11 -37.39 19.97 0.75
CA LEU A 11 -38.19 19.41 -0.37
C LEU A 11 -37.68 17.96 -0.56
N MET A 12 -38.38 16.91 -0.14
CA MET A 12 -39.53 16.22 -0.76
C MET A 12 -39.27 15.58 -2.15
N ALA A 13 -39.45 14.25 -2.14
CA ALA A 13 -40.06 13.38 -3.15
C ALA A 13 -39.28 13.02 -4.44
N GLY A 14 -39.27 11.71 -4.75
CA GLY A 14 -38.89 11.18 -6.06
C GLY A 14 -38.80 9.64 -6.09
N LEU A 15 -39.93 9.00 -6.40
CA LEU A 15 -40.23 7.57 -6.38
C LEU A 15 -39.95 6.91 -7.74
N VAL A 16 -39.41 5.67 -7.79
CA VAL A 16 -39.61 4.75 -8.92
C VAL A 16 -39.67 3.30 -8.41
N ALA A 17 -40.79 2.63 -8.69
CA ALA A 17 -41.04 1.21 -8.51
C ALA A 17 -40.83 0.46 -9.83
N ILE A 18 -40.30 -0.77 -9.81
CA ILE A 18 -40.41 -1.71 -10.94
C ILE A 18 -40.62 -3.15 -10.43
N GLY A 19 -41.86 -3.63 -10.61
CA GLY A 19 -42.19 -4.91 -11.24
C GLY A 19 -41.92 -6.23 -10.51
N LEU A 20 -42.98 -6.81 -9.92
CA LEU A 20 -43.13 -8.26 -9.76
C LEU A 20 -43.64 -8.88 -11.08
N ALA A 21 -43.14 -10.07 -11.41
CA ALA A 21 -43.85 -11.06 -12.24
C ALA A 21 -43.65 -12.47 -11.65
N SER A 22 -44.78 -13.17 -11.47
CA SER A 22 -44.92 -14.53 -10.92
C SER A 22 -45.02 -15.59 -12.02
N ALA A 23 -44.67 -16.86 -11.75
CA ALA A 23 -45.55 -18.05 -11.88
C ALA A 23 -44.82 -19.42 -11.75
N ALA A 24 -45.17 -20.14 -10.67
CA ALA A 24 -45.54 -21.57 -10.48
C ALA A 24 -44.85 -22.80 -11.16
N ALA A 25 -44.60 -23.81 -10.29
CA ALA A 25 -44.66 -25.30 -10.42
C ALA A 25 -43.52 -26.04 -11.17
N ALA A 26 -42.97 -27.22 -10.80
CA ALA A 26 -43.20 -28.28 -9.80
C ALA A 26 -41.89 -29.18 -9.67
N PRO A 27 -41.83 -30.35 -8.99
CA PRO A 27 -40.65 -30.87 -8.24
C PRO A 27 -39.84 -32.05 -8.86
N ASP A 28 -38.76 -32.44 -8.14
CA ASP A 28 -37.94 -33.68 -8.13
C ASP A 28 -36.91 -33.97 -9.26
N ASP A 29 -35.61 -33.94 -8.91
CA ASP A 29 -34.63 -35.05 -9.08
C ASP A 29 -33.22 -34.63 -8.57
N PRO A 30 -32.52 -35.44 -7.74
CA PRO A 30 -31.15 -35.18 -7.34
C PRO A 30 -30.17 -35.78 -8.36
N VAL A 31 -29.64 -34.96 -9.27
CA VAL A 31 -28.49 -35.35 -10.09
C VAL A 31 -27.19 -34.90 -9.44
N ASP A 32 -26.46 -35.89 -8.97
CA ASP A 32 -25.07 -35.86 -8.55
C ASP A 32 -24.22 -35.26 -9.68
N ASN A 33 -23.85 -33.97 -9.55
CA ASN A 33 -22.85 -33.33 -10.39
C ASN A 33 -21.76 -32.78 -9.47
N GLN A 34 -20.95 -33.71 -8.99
CA GLN A 34 -19.59 -33.45 -8.56
C GLN A 34 -18.80 -32.91 -9.76
N ALA A 35 -18.81 -31.58 -9.92
CA ALA A 35 -17.89 -30.84 -10.76
C ALA A 35 -17.23 -29.77 -9.89
N ASP A 36 -15.98 -30.05 -9.54
CA ASP A 36 -14.96 -29.15 -9.01
C ASP A 36 -15.47 -28.02 -8.11
N ALA A 37 -15.52 -28.32 -6.80
CA ALA A 37 -15.30 -27.28 -5.81
C ALA A 37 -14.04 -26.50 -6.24
N PRO A 38 -14.08 -25.16 -6.40
CA PRO A 38 -12.86 -24.42 -6.63
C PRO A 38 -11.97 -24.70 -5.43
N ALA A 39 -10.91 -25.50 -5.67
CA ALA A 39 -9.84 -25.74 -4.73
C ALA A 39 -9.59 -24.42 -4.03
N SER A 40 -9.83 -24.39 -2.71
CA SER A 40 -9.66 -23.20 -1.90
C SER A 40 -8.32 -22.63 -2.28
N ALA A 41 -8.35 -21.55 -3.09
CA ALA A 41 -7.17 -20.82 -3.45
C ALA A 41 -6.64 -20.38 -2.09
N THR A 42 -5.60 -21.08 -1.64
CA THR A 42 -4.85 -20.73 -0.45
C THR A 42 -4.47 -19.29 -0.71
N SER A 43 -5.25 -18.39 -0.12
CA SER A 43 -5.10 -16.97 -0.33
C SER A 43 -3.76 -16.68 0.28
N ALA A 44 -2.72 -16.57 -0.56
CA ALA A 44 -1.43 -16.08 -0.13
C ALA A 44 -1.73 -14.82 0.71
N PRO A 45 -1.22 -14.73 1.95
CA PRO A 45 -1.51 -13.59 2.80
C PRO A 45 -1.22 -12.32 2.00
N PRO A 46 -2.10 -11.29 2.06
CA PRO A 46 -1.97 -10.10 1.22
C PRO A 46 -0.55 -9.56 1.36
N GLY A 47 0.16 -9.60 0.24
CA GLY A 47 1.58 -9.45 0.23
C GLY A 47 2.00 -8.04 0.55
N ARG A 48 2.33 -7.77 1.82
CA ARG A 48 2.75 -6.42 2.22
C ARG A 48 4.06 -6.07 1.53
N ALA A 49 4.06 -4.95 0.83
CA ALA A 49 5.26 -4.43 0.21
C ALA A 49 5.95 -3.39 1.09
N LEU A 50 7.28 -3.29 1.01
CA LEU A 50 8.03 -2.38 1.88
C LEU A 50 9.18 -1.70 1.17
N TRP A 51 9.34 -0.40 1.43
CA TRP A 51 10.48 0.38 0.97
C TRP A 51 11.10 1.15 2.14
N CYS A 52 12.39 1.46 2.03
CA CYS A 52 13.09 2.34 2.95
C CYS A 52 13.82 3.45 2.22
N GLY A 53 13.99 4.59 2.89
CA GLY A 53 14.87 5.66 2.43
C GLY A 53 15.50 6.43 3.59
N VAL A 54 16.62 7.08 3.33
CA VAL A 54 17.31 7.97 4.26
C VAL A 54 18.01 9.09 3.49
N THR A 55 17.87 10.31 3.97
CA THR A 55 18.63 11.46 3.48
C THR A 55 19.89 11.61 4.32
N ASP A 56 21.05 11.73 3.68
CA ASP A 56 22.29 12.14 4.35
C ASP A 56 22.48 13.66 4.16
N PRO A 57 22.25 14.48 5.20
CA PRO A 57 22.34 15.93 5.09
C PRO A 57 23.77 16.42 4.82
N PHE A 58 24.79 15.58 5.03
CA PHE A 58 26.18 15.97 4.82
C PHE A 58 26.68 15.77 3.39
N SER A 59 25.97 14.97 2.58
CA SER A 59 26.39 14.64 1.22
C SER A 59 25.36 14.95 0.13
N ASN A 60 24.23 15.59 0.47
CA ASN A 60 23.10 15.83 -0.45
C ASN A 60 22.73 14.55 -1.20
N ARG A 61 22.66 13.44 -0.48
CA ARG A 61 22.33 12.12 -1.03
C ARG A 61 21.09 11.57 -0.37
N TYR A 62 20.19 11.10 -1.21
CA TYR A 62 19.04 10.33 -0.79
C TYR A 62 19.25 8.86 -1.14
N PHE A 63 19.44 8.04 -0.12
CA PHE A 63 19.54 6.60 -0.27
C PHE A 63 18.14 6.00 -0.24
N VAL A 64 17.85 5.11 -1.19
CA VAL A 64 16.54 4.45 -1.30
C VAL A 64 16.72 2.97 -1.62
N SER A 65 15.89 2.10 -1.06
CA SER A 65 15.95 0.66 -1.36
C SER A 65 15.66 0.39 -2.85
N ASP A 66 16.24 -0.66 -3.40
CA ASP A 66 16.09 -1.06 -4.81
C ASP A 66 14.67 -1.49 -5.17
N VAL A 67 14.01 -2.28 -4.31
CA VAL A 67 12.66 -2.79 -4.53
C VAL A 67 11.70 -2.42 -3.39
N ALA A 68 10.42 -2.41 -3.74
CA ALA A 68 9.33 -2.59 -2.80
C ALA A 68 9.05 -4.10 -2.71
N MET A 69 9.59 -4.79 -1.72
CA MET A 69 9.53 -6.28 -1.70
C MET A 69 8.09 -6.80 -1.70
N GLY A 70 7.66 -7.54 -2.73
CA GLY A 70 6.34 -8.16 -2.82
C GLY A 70 6.21 -9.54 -2.14
N SER A 71 5.13 -9.69 -1.37
CA SER A 71 4.34 -10.88 -0.97
C SER A 71 4.89 -12.16 -0.34
N GLY A 72 6.14 -12.57 -0.57
CA GLY A 72 6.64 -13.84 -0.03
C GLY A 72 7.30 -13.75 1.36
N SER A 73 7.74 -12.55 1.74
CA SER A 73 8.60 -12.36 2.91
C SER A 73 7.81 -11.76 4.07
N ALA A 74 7.60 -12.55 5.13
CA ALA A 74 7.13 -12.08 6.44
C ALA A 74 8.17 -11.18 7.14
N MET A 75 8.94 -10.40 6.38
CA MET A 75 10.01 -9.59 6.91
C MET A 75 9.42 -8.35 7.56
N HIS A 76 9.54 -8.29 8.88
CA HIS A 76 9.13 -7.12 9.65
C HIS A 76 9.88 -5.87 9.19
N VAL A 77 9.17 -4.73 9.22
CA VAL A 77 9.70 -3.38 8.92
C VAL A 77 11.03 -3.12 9.63
N SER A 78 11.14 -3.57 10.89
CA SER A 78 12.34 -3.43 11.73
C SER A 78 13.54 -4.19 11.18
N ALA A 79 13.35 -5.43 10.74
CA ALA A 79 14.42 -6.26 10.19
C ALA A 79 14.91 -5.70 8.85
N TYR A 80 13.98 -5.33 7.96
CA TYR A 80 14.33 -4.76 6.67
C TYR A 80 15.02 -3.40 6.81
N GLY A 81 14.47 -2.52 7.66
CA GLY A 81 15.08 -1.24 8.00
C GLY A 81 16.49 -1.40 8.56
N SER A 82 16.70 -2.35 9.47
CA SER A 82 18.04 -2.63 10.02
C SER A 82 19.05 -3.05 8.94
N ARG A 83 18.64 -3.88 7.98
CA ARG A 83 19.51 -4.27 6.86
C ARG A 83 19.81 -3.08 5.95
N PHE A 84 18.80 -2.28 5.64
CA PHE A 84 18.95 -1.06 4.86
C PHE A 84 19.91 -0.06 5.53
N SER A 85 19.71 0.27 6.82
CA SER A 85 20.59 1.21 7.55
C SER A 85 22.04 0.71 7.59
N ARG A 86 22.26 -0.60 7.74
CA ARG A 86 23.61 -1.19 7.66
C ARG A 86 24.20 -1.06 6.26
N ALA A 87 23.43 -1.32 5.21
CA ALA A 87 23.89 -1.19 3.83
C ALA A 87 24.29 0.26 3.49
N VAL A 88 23.47 1.24 3.89
CA VAL A 88 23.79 2.67 3.73
C VAL A 88 24.99 3.05 4.60
N GLY A 89 25.02 2.61 5.86
CA GLY A 89 26.11 2.89 6.79
C GLY A 89 27.47 2.43 6.26
N ARG A 90 27.53 1.25 5.62
CA ARG A 90 28.74 0.77 4.93
C ARG A 90 29.17 1.71 3.79
N ARG A 91 28.24 2.25 3.00
CA ARG A 91 28.55 3.21 1.92
C ARG A 91 29.06 4.55 2.45
N LEU A 92 28.55 4.97 3.62
CA LEU A 92 28.95 6.22 4.26
C LEU A 92 30.14 6.07 5.21
N ASN A 93 30.64 4.84 5.43
CA ASN A 93 31.60 4.51 6.49
C ASN A 93 31.16 5.03 7.88
N LYS A 94 29.86 4.91 8.19
CA LYS A 94 29.22 5.42 9.42
C LYS A 94 28.20 4.42 9.95
N VAL A 95 27.95 4.45 11.26
CA VAL A 95 26.82 3.72 11.87
C VAL A 95 25.58 4.61 11.79
N LEU A 96 24.59 4.17 11.01
CA LEU A 96 23.29 4.84 10.97
C LEU A 96 22.32 4.17 11.94
N PRO A 97 21.68 4.91 12.86
CA PRO A 97 20.62 4.36 13.68
C PRO A 97 19.42 4.02 12.80
N SER A 98 18.72 2.92 13.11
CA SER A 98 17.53 2.50 12.35
C SER A 98 16.41 3.56 12.32
N ARG A 99 16.41 4.50 13.28
CA ARG A 99 15.47 5.64 13.32
C ARG A 99 15.77 6.73 12.29
N ALA A 100 16.97 6.78 11.74
CA ALA A 100 17.32 7.74 10.68
C ALA A 100 16.73 7.33 9.32
N SER A 101 16.42 6.04 9.13
CA SER A 101 15.74 5.55 7.94
C SER A 101 14.22 5.55 8.10
N ILE A 102 13.52 6.08 7.10
CA ILE A 102 12.07 5.98 6.97
C ILE A 102 11.77 4.68 6.23
N CYS A 103 11.12 3.74 6.89
CA CYS A 103 10.66 2.49 6.29
C CYS A 103 9.15 2.41 6.34
N ARG A 104 8.49 2.18 5.20
CA ARG A 104 7.02 2.16 5.10
C ARG A 104 6.54 0.87 4.46
N SER A 105 5.64 0.18 5.14
CA SER A 105 4.87 -0.93 4.57
C SER A 105 3.63 -0.41 3.84
N ALA A 106 3.32 -0.98 2.68
CA ALA A 106 2.12 -0.77 1.89
C ALA A 106 1.34 -2.09 1.74
N PRO A 107 0.03 -2.03 1.43
CA PRO A 107 -0.78 -3.23 1.21
C PRO A 107 -0.34 -4.05 0.00
N ASP A 108 0.24 -3.39 -1.01
CA ASP A 108 0.66 -3.99 -2.27
C ASP A 108 1.90 -3.28 -2.86
N GLU A 109 2.54 -3.92 -3.84
CA GLU A 109 3.76 -3.45 -4.49
C GLU A 109 3.55 -2.14 -5.26
N HIS A 110 2.40 -1.97 -5.92
CA HIS A 110 2.10 -0.77 -6.68
C HIS A 110 2.02 0.45 -5.75
N THR A 111 1.33 0.33 -4.62
CA THR A 111 1.24 1.40 -3.61
C THR A 111 2.61 1.73 -3.01
N ALA A 112 3.43 0.72 -2.69
CA ALA A 112 4.79 0.94 -2.20
C ALA A 112 5.68 1.62 -3.25
N SER A 113 5.59 1.21 -4.51
CA SER A 113 6.34 1.77 -5.63
C SER A 113 5.94 3.23 -5.91
N ALA A 114 4.65 3.55 -5.87
CA ALA A 114 4.15 4.92 -6.00
C ALA A 114 4.68 5.82 -4.87
N ALA A 115 4.63 5.35 -3.62
CA ALA A 115 5.15 6.08 -2.47
C ALA A 115 6.67 6.30 -2.56
N ARG A 116 7.43 5.26 -2.95
CA ARG A 116 8.87 5.35 -3.20
C ARG A 116 9.19 6.36 -4.30
N SER A 117 8.46 6.32 -5.41
CA SER A 117 8.65 7.25 -6.54
C SER A 117 8.32 8.68 -6.16
N ALA A 118 7.33 8.91 -5.29
CA ALA A 118 7.03 10.22 -4.72
C ALA A 118 8.19 10.73 -3.85
N ALA A 119 8.77 9.87 -3.01
CA ALA A 119 9.93 10.23 -2.20
C ALA A 119 11.17 10.56 -3.04
N ILE A 120 11.43 9.78 -4.11
CA ILE A 120 12.49 10.07 -5.08
C ILE A 120 12.27 11.42 -5.76
N ARG A 121 11.05 11.73 -6.21
CA ARG A 121 10.75 13.05 -6.78
C ARG A 121 10.99 14.19 -5.79
N ALA A 122 10.57 14.01 -4.54
CA ALA A 122 10.79 15.02 -3.50
C ALA A 122 12.29 15.25 -3.25
N ALA A 123 13.08 14.18 -3.14
CA ALA A 123 14.54 14.26 -3.01
C ALA A 123 15.20 14.96 -4.21
N ARG A 124 14.79 14.62 -5.45
CA ARG A 124 15.28 15.30 -6.66
C ARG A 124 14.92 16.78 -6.68
N ALA A 125 13.71 17.14 -6.24
CA ALA A 125 13.30 18.54 -6.12
C ALA A 125 14.09 19.30 -5.06
N ALA A 126 14.63 18.61 -4.05
CA ALA A 126 15.56 19.14 -3.07
C ALA A 126 17.04 19.13 -3.55
N HIS A 127 17.29 18.77 -4.82
CA HIS A 127 18.62 18.62 -5.42
C HIS A 127 19.49 17.50 -4.79
N ASP A 128 18.87 16.51 -4.16
CA ASP A 128 19.59 15.33 -3.67
C ASP A 128 19.99 14.38 -4.83
N GLU A 129 21.20 13.85 -4.74
CA GLU A 129 21.65 12.71 -5.55
C GLU A 129 20.94 11.43 -5.07
N ILE A 130 20.27 10.73 -5.98
CA ILE A 130 19.54 9.51 -5.66
C ILE A 130 20.47 8.31 -5.73
N VAL A 131 20.65 7.64 -4.60
CA VAL A 131 21.50 6.45 -4.49
C VAL A 131 20.64 5.23 -4.18
N VAL A 132 20.55 4.31 -5.14
CA VAL A 132 19.80 3.06 -4.95
C VAL A 132 20.66 2.04 -4.19
N VAL A 133 20.06 1.39 -3.20
CA VAL A 133 20.72 0.45 -2.29
C VAL A 133 20.00 -0.89 -2.29
N GLY A 134 20.71 -1.94 -2.69
CA GLY A 134 20.26 -3.33 -2.52
C GLY A 134 20.29 -3.73 -1.05
N VAL A 135 19.23 -4.37 -0.59
CA VAL A 135 19.05 -4.81 0.81
C VAL A 135 19.39 -6.30 1.00
N PHE A 136 19.66 -7.02 -0.10
CA PHE A 136 20.01 -8.45 -0.15
C PHE A 136 21.31 -8.69 -0.91
#